data_AF-A0A7C3FY30-F1
#
_entry.id   AF-A0A7C3FY30-F1
#
_cell.length_a   1.000
_cell.length_b   1.000
_cell.length_c   1.000
_cell.angle_alpha   90.00
_cell.angle_beta   90.00
_cell.angle_gamma   90.00
#
_symmetry.space_group_name_H-M   'P 1'
#
loop_
_entity.id
_entity.type
_entity.pdbx_description
1 polymer ?
#
loop_
_entity_poly.entity_id
_entity_poly.type
_entity_poly.pdbx_seq_one_letter_code
_entity_poly.pdbx_strand_id
1 'polypeptide(L)' 'VHRAVLEHVTAFMAEFGLGLQGLMVSPLVGPAGNLEFLGWWQLGVAEEGRVAWIERALAEASALQEAK' A
#
# COMPACT_ATOMS: atom_id res chain seq x y z
N VAL A 1 4.51 -11.82 -2.38
CA VAL A 1 5.33 -10.93 -1.51
C VAL A 1 4.63 -9.60 -1.23
N HIS A 2 4.26 -8.80 -2.24
CA HIS A 2 3.65 -7.47 -2.04
C HIS A 2 2.47 -7.47 -1.04
N ARG A 3 1.49 -8.37 -1.21
CA ARG A 3 0.34 -8.50 -0.29
C ARG A 3 0.76 -8.63 1.17
N ALA A 4 1.62 -9.60 1.48
CA ALA A 4 2.05 -9.86 2.85
C ALA A 4 2.76 -8.66 3.48
N VAL A 5 3.57 -7.93 2.70
CA VAL A 5 4.22 -6.71 3.17
C VAL A 5 3.19 -5.61 3.44
N LEU A 6 2.23 -5.40 2.53
CA LEU A 6 1.19 -4.39 2.68
C LEU A 6 0.29 -4.70 3.89
N GLU A 7 -0.16 -5.95 4.05
CA GLU A 7 -0.96 -6.39 5.19
C GLU A 7 -0.21 -6.19 6.51
N HIS A 8 1.07 -6.56 6.55
CA HIS A 8 1.91 -6.41 7.75
C HIS A 8 2.11 -4.93 8.10
N VAL A 9 2.54 -4.09 7.15
CA VAL A 9 2.82 -2.67 7.41
C VAL A 9 1.55 -1.90 7.77
N THR A 10 0.44 -2.13 7.06
CA THR A 10 -0.82 -1.43 7.36
C THR A 10 -1.39 -1.83 8.72
N ALA A 11 -1.34 -3.13 9.08
CA ALA A 11 -1.74 -3.58 10.41
C ALA A 11 -0.83 -3.00 11.50
N PHE A 12 0.49 -3.01 11.30
CA PHE A 12 1.45 -2.45 12.24
C PHE A 12 1.22 -0.96 12.48
N MET A 13 0.96 -0.16 11.43
CA MET A 13 0.67 1.27 11.59
C MET A 13 -0.62 1.52 12.40
N ALA A 14 -1.65 0.69 12.22
CA ALA A 14 -2.89 0.79 12.98
C ALA A 14 -2.66 0.60 14.48
N GLU A 15 -1.70 -0.23 14.90
CA GLU A 15 -1.32 -0.41 16.32
C GLU A 15 -0.79 0.90 16.96
N PHE A 16 -0.25 1.83 16.15
CA PHE A 16 0.19 3.16 16.60
C PHE A 16 -0.90 4.24 16.49
N GLY A 17 -2.15 3.86 16.19
CA GLY A 17 -3.25 4.80 16.01
C GLY A 17 -3.15 5.63 14.71
N LEU A 18 -2.42 5.12 13.71
CA LEU A 18 -2.33 5.70 12.38
C LEU A 18 -3.32 5.02 11.44
N GLY A 19 -4.45 5.67 11.16
CA GLY A 19 -5.44 5.15 10.22
C GLY A 19 -5.02 5.37 8.77
N LEU A 20 -5.02 4.30 7.98
CA LEU A 20 -4.77 4.35 6.55
C LEU A 20 -5.90 5.10 5.82
N GLN A 21 -5.53 6.14 5.07
CA GLN A 21 -6.43 6.99 4.27
C GLN A 21 -6.28 6.77 2.76
N GLY A 22 -5.17 6.18 2.33
CA GLY A 22 -4.93 5.89 0.93
C GLY A 22 -3.71 4.99 0.73
N LEU A 23 -3.73 4.20 -0.33
CA LEU A 23 -2.62 3.35 -0.76
C LEU A 23 -2.60 3.30 -2.29
N MET A 24 -1.42 3.45 -2.86
CA MET A 24 -1.21 3.35 -4.31
C MET A 24 0.16 2.77 -4.63
N VAL A 25 0.35 2.37 -5.88
CA VAL A 25 1.69 2.05 -6.40
C VAL A 25 2.46 3.34 -6.67
N SER A 26 3.75 3.34 -6.35
CA SER A 26 4.65 4.43 -6.72
C SER A 26 4.78 4.52 -8.26
N PRO A 27 4.69 5.71 -8.86
CA PRO A 27 4.98 5.88 -10.29
C PRO A 27 6.45 5.64 -10.63
N LEU A 28 7.32 5.57 -9.62
CA LEU A 28 8.74 5.28 -9.76
C LEU A 28 9.03 3.85 -9.28
N VAL A 29 9.89 3.16 -10.02
CA VAL A 29 10.48 1.89 -9.55
C VAL A 29 11.77 2.17 -8.80
N GLY A 30 12.00 1.40 -7.74
CA GLY A 30 13.23 1.50 -6.95
C GLY A 30 14.48 1.15 -7.78
N PRO A 31 15.68 1.46 -7.30
CA PRO A 31 16.93 1.31 -8.05
C PRO A 31 17.21 -0.11 -8.56
N ALA A 32 16.74 -1.12 -7.84
CA ALA A 32 16.86 -2.53 -8.21
C ALA A 32 15.68 -3.06 -9.05
N GLY A 33 14.79 -2.17 -9.53
CA GLY A 33 13.60 -2.53 -10.28
C GLY A 33 12.40 -2.97 -9.42
N ASN A 34 12.49 -2.83 -8.10
CA ASN A 34 11.40 -3.17 -7.19
C ASN A 34 10.23 -2.20 -7.37
N LEU A 35 9.01 -2.76 -7.36
CA LEU A 35 7.81 -1.94 -7.19
C LEU A 35 7.75 -1.42 -5.76
N GLU A 36 7.43 -0.14 -5.63
CA GLU A 36 7.26 0.54 -4.36
C GLU A 36 5.81 0.99 -4.19
N PHE A 37 5.38 1.17 -2.95
CA PHE A 37 4.01 1.56 -2.61
C PHE A 37 4.04 2.80 -1.72
N LEU A 38 3.06 3.67 -1.91
CA LEU A 38 2.89 4.89 -1.13
C LEU A 38 1.60 4.78 -0.32
N GLY A 39 1.71 4.88 0.99
CA GLY A 39 0.56 4.98 1.89
C GLY A 39 0.43 6.38 2.50
N TRP A 40 -0.81 6.79 2.72
CA TRP A 40 -1.15 8.00 3.46
C TRP A 40 -1.84 7.60 4.76
N TRP A 41 -1.31 8.07 5.89
CA TRP A 41 -1.86 7.81 7.22
C TRP A 41 -2.25 9.10 7.94
N GLN A 42 -3.20 8.97 8.85
CA GLN A 42 -3.63 10.04 9.74
C GLN A 42 -3.66 9.56 11.20
N LEU A 43 -3.02 10.32 12.09
CA LEU A 43 -2.96 10.00 13.52
C LEU A 43 -4.31 10.27 14.20
N GLY A 44 -4.75 9.34 15.03
CA GLY A 44 -6.00 9.44 15.79
C GLY A 44 -7.26 9.22 14.96
N VAL A 45 -7.11 8.85 13.69
CA VAL A 45 -8.20 8.47 12.79
C VAL A 45 -8.15 6.96 12.59
N ALA A 46 -9.30 6.30 12.61
CA ALA A 46 -9.37 4.87 12.33
C ALA A 46 -9.10 4.61 10.84
N GLU A 47 -8.52 3.45 10.52
CA GLU A 47 -8.42 3.04 9.12
C GLU A 47 -9.80 2.70 8.55
N GLU A 48 -10.08 3.15 7.33
CA GLU A 48 -11.28 2.77 6.58
C GLU A 48 -10.87 2.01 5.32
N GLY A 49 -11.46 0.82 5.13
CA GLY A 49 -11.30 0.07 3.90
C GLY A 49 -9.88 -0.45 3.61
N ARG A 50 -9.08 -0.79 4.64
CA ARG A 50 -7.71 -1.33 4.49
C ARG A 50 -7.58 -2.39 3.41
N VAL A 51 -8.47 -3.39 3.42
CA VAL A 51 -8.46 -4.47 2.42
C VAL A 51 -8.69 -3.91 1.02
N ALA A 52 -9.65 -3.00 0.84
CA ALA A 52 -9.93 -2.39 -0.46
C ALA A 52 -8.74 -1.57 -0.99
N TRP A 53 -8.03 -0.85 -0.10
CA TRP A 53 -6.80 -0.15 -0.46
C TRP A 53 -5.70 -1.10 -0.94
N ILE A 54 -5.50 -2.22 -0.25
CA ILE A 54 -4.51 -3.23 -0.64
C ILE A 54 -4.89 -3.87 -1.98
N GLU A 55 -6.15 -4.28 -2.17
CA GLU A 55 -6.59 -4.87 -3.44
C GLU A 55 -6.39 -3.91 -4.62
N ARG A 56 -6.75 -2.63 -4.44
CA ARG A 56 -6.57 -1.62 -5.47
C ARG A 56 -5.09 -1.43 -5.84
N ALA A 57 -4.23 -1.29 -4.85
CA ALA A 57 -2.79 -1.12 -5.09
C ALA A 57 -2.16 -2.37 -5.75
N LEU A 58 -2.62 -3.57 -5.40
CA LEU A 58 -2.15 -4.81 -6.05
C LEU A 58 -2.64 -4.91 -7.51
N ALA A 59 -3.86 -4.47 -7.81
CA ALA A 59 -4.36 -4.41 -9.18
C ALA A 59 -3.56 -3.41 -10.03
N GLU A 60 -3.29 -2.22 -9.49
CA GLU A 60 -2.43 -1.21 -10.12
C GLU A 60 -1.02 -1.76 -10.39
N ALA A 61 -0.45 -2.51 -9.44
CA ALA A 61 0.87 -3.13 -9.57
C ALA A 61 0.89 -4.17 -10.69
N SER A 62 -0.14 -5.02 -10.76
CA SER A 62 -0.25 -6.04 -11.80
C SER A 62 -0.32 -5.40 -13.20
N ALA A 63 -1.14 -4.36 -13.36
CA ALA A 63 -1.28 -3.63 -14.63
C ALA A 63 0.04 -3.00 -15.09
N LEU A 64 0.83 -2.43 -14.16
CA LEU A 64 2.14 -1.85 -14.47
C LEU A 64 3.19 -2.90 -14.87
N GLN A 65 3.08 -4.12 -14.33
CA GLN A 65 3.96 -5.23 -14.71
C GLN A 65 3.59 -5.80 -16.09
N GLU A 66 2.31 -5.84 -16.43
CA GLU A 66 1.84 -6.29 -17.76
C GLU A 66 2.17 -5.28 -18.88
N ALA A 67 2.25 -4.00 -18.55
CA ALA A 67 2.60 -2.93 -19.49
C ALA A 67 4.11 -2.83 -19.79
N LYS A 68 4.96 -3.59 -19.09
CA LYS A 68 6.43 -3.57 -19.19
C LYS A 68 6.94 -4.69 -20.09
#